data_AF-A0A2K5P014-F1
#
_entry.id   AF-A0A2K5P014-F1
#
_cell.length_a   1.000
_cell.length_b   1.000
_cell.length_c   1.000
_cell.angle_alpha   90.00
_cell.angle_beta   90.00
_cell.angle_gamma   90.00
#
_symmetry.space_group_name_H-M   'P 1'
#
loop_
_entity.id
_entity.type
_entity.pdbx_description
1 polymer ?
#
loop_
_entity_poly.entity_id
_entity_poly.type
_entity_poly.pdbx_seq_one_letter_code
_entity_poly.pdbx_strand_id
1 'polypeptide(L)'
;MGLPQSGLWVKKLWVLLEVAVHVVVGKVLLILFPDRVKRNILAMGEKTGMTRNPHFSHDNWIPTFFSTQYFWFVLKVRWQRLEDTTELGGLAPNCPVVRLSGQRCNIWDFMQGNRPLVLNFGSCTPSFMFKFDQFKRLIEDFSSIADFLIIYIEEAHASG
;
A
#
# COMPACT_ATOMS: atom_id res chain seq x y z
N MET A 1 12.07 -10.54 -16.59
CA MET A 1 12.57 -11.94 -16.61
C MET A 1 12.71 -12.39 -15.15
N GLY A 2 11.89 -13.33 -14.68
CA GLY A 2 11.82 -13.67 -13.25
C GLY A 2 13.12 -14.29 -12.72
N LEU A 3 13.49 -13.97 -11.47
CA LEU A 3 14.66 -14.57 -10.82
C LEU A 3 14.49 -16.09 -10.71
N PRO A 4 15.57 -16.88 -10.85
CA PRO A 4 15.53 -18.31 -10.54
C PRO A 4 15.06 -18.51 -9.09
N GLN A 5 14.23 -19.54 -8.86
CA GLN A 5 13.56 -19.76 -7.58
C GLN A 5 14.52 -19.78 -6.38
N SER A 6 15.73 -20.34 -6.54
CA SER A 6 16.78 -20.34 -5.51
C SER A 6 17.26 -18.93 -5.14
N GLY A 7 17.44 -18.05 -6.13
CA GLY A 7 17.82 -16.65 -5.90
C GLY A 7 16.72 -15.83 -5.21
N LEU A 8 15.45 -16.15 -5.50
CA LEU A 8 14.32 -15.51 -4.81
C LEU A 8 14.29 -15.89 -3.32
N TRP A 9 14.52 -17.15 -2.97
CA TRP A 9 14.57 -17.59 -1.58
C TRP A 9 15.69 -16.92 -0.78
N VAL A 10 16.88 -16.79 -1.37
CA VAL A 10 18.00 -16.06 -0.74
C VAL A 10 17.63 -14.60 -0.50
N LYS A 11 17.03 -13.93 -1.49
CA LYS A 11 16.54 -12.55 -1.33
C LYS A 11 15.47 -12.42 -0.26
N LYS A 12 14.52 -13.37 -0.20
CA LYS A 12 13.50 -13.40 0.84
C LYS A 12 14.10 -13.54 2.23
N LEU A 13 15.08 -14.45 2.40
CA LEU A 13 15.78 -14.62 3.67
C LEU A 13 16.56 -13.35 4.05
N TRP A 14 17.22 -12.71 3.09
CA TRP A 14 17.90 -11.44 3.33
C TRP A 14 16.94 -10.33 3.78
N VAL A 15 15.80 -10.17 3.11
CA VAL A 15 14.74 -9.23 3.51
C VAL A 15 14.21 -9.54 4.91
N LEU A 16 14.05 -10.82 5.27
CA LEU A 16 13.65 -11.20 6.63
C LEU A 16 14.64 -10.68 7.68
N LEU A 17 15.94 -10.87 7.44
CA LEU A 17 16.99 -10.36 8.33
C LEU A 17 16.98 -8.84 8.42
N GLU A 18 16.87 -8.12 7.30
CA GLU A 18 16.78 -6.65 7.29
C GLU A 18 15.58 -6.14 8.10
N VAL A 19 14.40 -6.73 7.90
CA VAL A 19 13.18 -6.33 8.61
C VAL A 19 13.30 -6.66 10.10
N ALA A 20 13.87 -7.81 10.46
CA ALA A 20 14.11 -8.18 11.85
C ALA A 20 15.05 -7.19 12.56
N VAL A 21 16.20 -6.88 11.95
CA VAL A 21 17.16 -5.90 12.49
C VAL A 21 16.51 -4.52 12.62
N HIS A 22 15.79 -4.07 11.59
CA HIS A 22 15.10 -2.77 11.62
C HIS A 22 14.09 -2.68 12.76
N VAL A 23 13.30 -3.72 13.00
CA VAL A 23 12.32 -3.76 14.10
C VAL A 23 13.00 -3.81 15.46
N VAL A 24 14.06 -4.61 15.62
CA VAL A 24 14.81 -4.69 16.88
C VAL A 24 15.46 -3.35 17.22
N VAL A 25 16.16 -2.73 16.26
CA VAL A 25 16.78 -1.41 16.45
C VAL A 25 15.72 -0.36 16.76
N GLY A 26 14.60 -0.36 16.03
CA GLY A 26 13.47 0.54 16.29
C GLY A 26 12.90 0.39 17.70
N LYS A 27 12.72 -0.85 18.19
CA LYS A 27 12.28 -1.13 19.57
C LYS A 27 13.29 -0.63 20.61
N VAL A 28 14.58 -0.88 20.40
CA VAL A 28 15.64 -0.40 21.31
C VAL A 28 15.64 1.12 21.37
N LEU A 29 15.54 1.80 20.22
CA LEU A 29 15.45 3.26 20.17
C LEU A 29 14.17 3.81 20.81
N LEU A 30 13.04 3.10 20.69
CA LEU A 30 11.80 3.46 21.40
C LEU A 30 11.97 3.39 22.91
N ILE A 31 12.72 2.41 23.42
CA ILE A 31 13.00 2.25 24.86
C ILE A 31 13.98 3.33 25.34
N LEU A 32 15.05 3.59 24.59
CA LEU A 32 16.12 4.51 25.01
C LEU A 32 15.76 5.99 24.77
N PHE A 33 15.04 6.30 23.68
CA PHE A 33 14.77 7.67 23.22
C PHE A 33 13.34 7.84 22.67
N PRO A 34 12.29 7.57 23.49
CA PRO A 34 10.90 7.54 23.03
C PRO A 34 10.47 8.85 22.35
N ASP A 35 10.83 10.02 22.89
CA ASP A 35 10.41 11.31 22.35
C ASP A 35 11.09 11.68 21.03
N ARG A 36 12.31 11.17 20.79
CA ARG A 36 13.00 11.34 19.51
C ARG A 36 12.34 10.50 18.44
N VAL A 37 12.04 9.24 18.75
CA VAL A 37 11.39 8.33 17.80
C VAL A 37 9.97 8.79 17.48
N LYS A 38 9.17 9.19 18.49
CA LYS A 38 7.83 9.76 18.26
C LYS A 38 7.85 10.97 17.33
N ARG A 39 8.79 11.90 17.54
CA ARG A 39 8.96 13.06 16.65
C ARG A 39 9.31 12.67 15.21
N ASN A 40 10.19 11.69 15.03
CA ASN A 40 10.54 11.21 13.69
C ASN A 40 9.36 10.54 12.99
N ILE A 41 8.58 9.74 13.71
CA ILE A 41 7.36 9.10 13.19
C ILE A 41 6.32 10.15 12.79
N LEU A 42 6.12 11.18 13.62
CA LEU A 42 5.21 12.29 13.31
C LEU A 42 5.67 13.08 12.07
N ALA A 43 6.95 13.42 11.98
CA ALA A 43 7.51 14.11 10.82
C ALA A 43 7.36 13.28 9.52
N MET A 44 7.45 11.95 9.62
CA MET A 44 7.16 11.06 8.50
C MET A 44 5.66 11.08 8.15
N GLY A 45 4.79 11.01 9.15
CA GLY A 45 3.34 11.06 8.96
C GLY A 45 2.84 12.37 8.37
N GLU A 46 3.53 13.49 8.62
CA GLU A 46 3.22 14.78 8.01
C GLU A 46 3.53 14.80 6.51
N LYS A 47 4.67 14.23 6.11
CA LYS A 47 5.05 14.11 4.69
C LYS A 47 4.08 13.22 3.91
N THR A 48 3.58 12.15 4.52
CA THR A 48 2.61 11.24 3.89
C THR A 48 1.17 11.75 3.96
N GLY A 49 0.91 12.82 4.73
CA GLY A 49 -0.43 13.36 4.96
C GLY A 49 -1.26 12.57 5.98
N MET A 50 -0.68 11.54 6.61
CA MET A 50 -1.33 10.70 7.62
C MET A 50 -1.68 11.49 8.90
N THR A 51 -0.87 12.49 9.27
CA THR A 51 -1.15 13.36 10.43
C THR A 51 -2.21 14.43 10.16
N ARG A 52 -2.59 14.66 8.90
CA ARG A 52 -3.62 15.64 8.52
C ARG A 52 -5.04 15.08 8.62
N ASN A 53 -5.19 13.79 8.94
CA ASN A 53 -6.48 13.15 9.03
C ASN A 53 -7.04 13.25 10.47
N PRO A 54 -8.12 14.02 10.70
CA PRO A 54 -8.70 14.19 12.04
C PRO A 54 -9.30 12.90 12.61
N HIS A 55 -9.66 11.92 11.76
CA HIS A 55 -10.15 10.62 12.20
C HIS A 55 -9.03 9.60 12.45
N PHE A 56 -7.76 9.97 12.21
CA PHE A 56 -6.61 9.09 12.35
C PHE A 56 -5.59 9.65 13.34
N SER A 57 -6.00 9.69 14.62
CA SER A 57 -5.16 10.20 15.71
C SER A 57 -3.84 9.44 15.83
N HIS A 58 -2.77 10.18 16.09
CA HIS A 58 -1.42 9.67 16.25
C HIS A 58 -1.28 8.64 17.37
N ASP A 59 -2.11 8.75 18.41
CA ASP A 59 -2.13 7.78 19.51
C ASP A 59 -2.56 6.37 19.08
N ASN A 60 -3.35 6.26 18.00
CA ASN A 60 -3.86 4.97 17.54
C ASN A 60 -2.86 4.22 16.66
N TRP A 61 -1.97 4.93 15.96
CA TRP A 61 -1.11 4.31 14.95
C TRP A 61 0.38 4.37 15.26
N ILE A 62 0.88 5.37 16.02
CA ILE A 62 2.28 5.38 16.46
C ILE A 62 2.66 4.09 17.21
N PRO A 63 1.83 3.55 18.12
CA PRO A 63 2.16 2.30 18.83
C PRO A 63 2.28 1.08 17.92
N THR A 64 1.72 1.13 16.71
CA THR A 64 1.85 0.02 15.76
C THR A 64 3.26 -0.08 15.22
N PHE A 65 4.05 1.00 15.20
CA PHE A 65 5.41 1.00 14.68
C PHE A 65 6.33 0.10 15.50
N PHE A 66 7.11 -0.72 14.80
CA PHE A 66 8.02 -1.72 15.38
C PHE A 66 7.32 -2.78 16.27
N SER A 67 6.00 -2.87 16.25
CA SER A 67 5.25 -3.98 16.86
C SER A 67 5.44 -5.30 16.09
N THR A 68 4.96 -6.40 16.66
CA THR A 68 4.91 -7.70 15.96
C THR A 68 4.03 -7.64 14.71
N GLN A 69 2.91 -6.90 14.77
CA GLN A 69 2.04 -6.70 13.62
C GLN A 69 2.76 -5.94 12.50
N TYR A 70 3.51 -4.89 12.84
CA TYR A 70 4.32 -4.12 11.89
C TYR A 70 5.40 -4.99 11.24
N PHE A 71 6.07 -5.84 12.00
CA PHE A 71 7.05 -6.79 11.46
C PHE A 71 6.44 -7.65 10.35
N TRP A 72 5.32 -8.34 10.64
CA TRP A 72 4.66 -9.20 9.66
C TRP A 72 4.14 -8.43 8.45
N PHE A 73 3.58 -7.24 8.66
CA PHE A 73 3.09 -6.38 7.59
C PHE A 73 4.21 -5.94 6.65
N VAL A 74 5.30 -5.38 7.18
CA VAL A 74 6.44 -4.92 6.37
C VAL A 74 7.11 -6.09 5.65
N LEU A 75 7.24 -7.24 6.31
CA LEU A 75 7.79 -8.44 5.72
C LEU A 75 6.93 -8.94 4.54
N LYS A 76 5.61 -9.04 4.73
CA LYS A 76 4.65 -9.41 3.68
C LYS A 76 4.79 -8.49 2.47
N VAL A 77 4.76 -7.17 2.68
CA VAL A 77 4.86 -6.18 1.61
C VAL A 77 6.21 -6.26 0.89
N ARG A 78 7.34 -6.35 1.61
CA ARG A 78 8.66 -6.42 0.96
C ARG A 78 8.87 -7.72 0.19
N TRP A 79 8.32 -8.85 0.66
CA TRP A 79 8.35 -10.10 -0.09
C TRP A 79 7.48 -10.06 -1.33
N GLN A 80 6.26 -9.50 -1.26
CA GLN A 80 5.41 -9.33 -2.43
C GLN A 80 6.07 -8.46 -3.50
N ARG A 81 6.78 -7.40 -3.10
CA ARG A 81 7.55 -6.55 -4.03
C ARG A 81 8.70 -7.27 -4.73
N LEU A 82 9.27 -8.32 -4.15
CA LEU A 82 10.30 -9.12 -4.83
C LEU A 82 9.73 -9.95 -6.00
N GLU A 83 8.42 -10.19 -5.96
CA GLU A 83 7.68 -10.95 -6.97
C GLU A 83 6.92 -10.03 -7.94
N ASP A 84 6.96 -8.72 -7.71
CA ASP A 84 6.36 -7.73 -8.59
C ASP A 84 7.10 -7.72 -9.92
N THR A 85 6.35 -8.00 -10.99
CA THR A 85 6.84 -8.01 -12.36
C THR A 85 6.40 -6.79 -13.15
N THR A 86 5.71 -5.84 -12.50
CA THR A 86 5.25 -4.61 -13.13
C THR A 86 6.38 -3.62 -13.28
N GLU A 87 6.55 -3.10 -14.49
CA GLU A 87 7.57 -2.11 -14.82
C GLU A 87 6.92 -0.98 -15.63
N LEU A 88 7.34 0.26 -15.40
CA LEU A 88 6.84 1.41 -16.15
C LEU A 88 7.17 1.22 -17.65
N GLY A 89 6.16 1.33 -18.50
CA GLY A 89 6.29 1.08 -19.95
C GLY A 89 6.14 -0.40 -20.34
N GLY A 90 6.07 -1.32 -19.38
CA GLY A 90 5.68 -2.71 -19.60
C GLY A 90 4.17 -2.87 -19.79
N LEU A 91 3.74 -4.09 -20.12
CA LEU A 91 2.33 -4.42 -20.21
C LEU A 91 1.68 -4.40 -18.82
N ALA A 92 0.57 -3.69 -18.68
CA ALA A 92 -0.23 -3.70 -17.46
C ALA A 92 -0.81 -5.11 -17.21
N PRO A 93 -0.65 -5.70 -16.01
CA PRO A 93 -1.17 -7.04 -15.73
C PRO A 93 -2.69 -7.15 -15.92
N ASN A 94 -3.13 -8.23 -16.57
CA ASN A 94 -4.56 -8.53 -16.73
C ASN A 94 -5.11 -9.33 -15.53
N CYS A 95 -5.11 -8.73 -14.34
CA CYS A 95 -5.53 -9.43 -13.13
C CYS A 95 -7.05 -9.68 -13.12
N PRO A 96 -7.50 -10.81 -12.55
CA PRO A 96 -8.93 -11.06 -12.34
C PRO A 96 -9.49 -10.16 -11.24
N VAL A 97 -10.70 -9.65 -11.46
CA VAL A 97 -11.47 -8.82 -10.53
C VAL A 97 -12.92 -9.26 -10.50
N VAL A 98 -13.66 -8.83 -9.48
CA VAL A 98 -15.08 -9.15 -9.31
C VAL A 98 -15.87 -7.86 -9.34
N ARG A 99 -16.88 -7.78 -10.23
CA ARG A 99 -17.82 -6.66 -10.26
C ARG A 99 -18.70 -6.69 -9.02
N LEU A 100 -19.30 -5.55 -8.67
CA LEU A 100 -20.29 -5.49 -7.58
C LEU A 100 -21.50 -6.41 -7.80
N SER A 101 -21.79 -6.78 -9.05
CA SER A 101 -22.80 -7.79 -9.41
C SER A 101 -22.38 -9.23 -9.07
N GLY A 102 -21.15 -9.47 -8.61
CA GLY A 102 -20.58 -10.80 -8.36
C GLY A 102 -19.94 -11.45 -9.61
N GLN A 103 -20.05 -10.83 -10.78
CA GLN A 103 -19.46 -11.35 -12.01
C GLN A 103 -17.93 -11.22 -11.99
N ARG A 104 -17.23 -12.32 -12.28
CA ARG A 104 -15.78 -12.32 -12.51
C ARG A 104 -15.47 -11.76 -13.90
N CYS A 105 -14.49 -10.88 -13.97
CA CYS A 105 -13.93 -10.30 -15.19
C CYS A 105 -12.46 -9.95 -14.95
N ASN A 106 -11.77 -9.38 -15.92
CA ASN A 106 -10.38 -8.95 -15.76
C ASN A 106 -10.24 -7.43 -15.93
N ILE A 107 -9.10 -6.88 -15.50
CA ILE A 107 -8.82 -5.45 -15.61
C ILE A 107 -8.91 -4.94 -17.05
N TRP A 108 -8.43 -5.71 -18.03
CA TRP A 108 -8.46 -5.28 -19.43
C TRP A 108 -9.87 -5.15 -20.02
N ASP A 109 -10.87 -5.82 -19.41
CA ASP A 109 -12.27 -5.72 -19.85
C ASP A 109 -12.86 -4.31 -19.62
N PHE A 110 -12.17 -3.45 -18.86
CA PHE A 110 -12.53 -2.06 -18.61
C PHE A 110 -11.78 -1.06 -19.50
N MET A 111 -10.83 -1.51 -20.33
CA MET A 111 -10.08 -0.63 -21.23
C MET A 111 -10.93 -0.27 -22.46
N GLN A 112 -10.98 1.03 -22.81
CA GLN A 112 -11.76 1.52 -23.96
C GLN A 112 -10.84 2.10 -25.04
N GLY A 113 -10.49 1.26 -26.02
CA GLY A 113 -9.60 1.66 -27.11
C GLY A 113 -8.26 2.16 -26.59
N ASN A 114 -7.86 3.37 -27.01
CA ASN A 114 -6.59 4.00 -26.61
C ASN A 114 -6.74 4.98 -25.44
N ARG A 115 -7.88 5.01 -24.76
CA ARG A 115 -8.08 5.88 -23.60
C ARG A 115 -7.26 5.34 -22.41
N PRO A 116 -6.52 6.20 -21.68
CA PRO A 116 -5.86 5.79 -20.45
C PRO A 116 -6.88 5.30 -19.43
N LEU A 117 -6.60 4.17 -18.78
CA LEU A 117 -7.38 3.66 -17.66
C LEU A 117 -6.61 3.91 -16.36
N VAL A 118 -7.15 4.77 -15.50
CA VAL A 118 -6.59 5.07 -14.19
C VAL A 118 -7.18 4.12 -13.15
N LEU A 119 -6.32 3.28 -12.57
CA LEU A 119 -6.70 2.35 -11.51
C LEU A 119 -6.42 2.97 -10.13
N ASN A 120 -7.43 2.96 -9.26
CA ASN A 120 -7.31 3.40 -7.88
C ASN A 120 -7.64 2.25 -6.93
N PHE A 121 -6.60 1.63 -6.37
CA PHE A 121 -6.74 0.51 -5.43
C PHE A 121 -6.94 1.05 -4.03
N GLY A 122 -8.00 0.60 -3.35
CA GLY A 122 -8.33 1.11 -2.03
C GLY A 122 -9.25 0.21 -1.23
N SER A 123 -9.35 0.52 0.05
CA SER A 123 -10.30 -0.08 0.98
C SER A 123 -10.98 1.05 1.76
N CYS A 124 -11.90 0.76 2.67
CA CYS A 124 -12.55 1.77 3.50
C CYS A 124 -11.61 2.36 4.58
N THR A 125 -10.30 2.17 4.42
CA THR A 125 -9.28 2.72 5.30
C THR A 125 -9.22 4.25 5.24
N PRO A 126 -8.91 4.93 6.36
CA PRO A 126 -8.95 6.39 6.45
C PRO A 126 -8.08 7.12 5.41
N SER A 127 -6.94 6.53 5.01
CA SER A 127 -6.04 7.12 4.01
C SER A 127 -6.65 7.19 2.61
N PHE A 128 -7.37 6.14 2.20
CA PHE A 128 -8.04 6.11 0.90
C PHE A 128 -9.28 7.03 0.91
N MET A 129 -10.09 6.96 1.97
CA MET A 129 -11.26 7.81 2.15
C MET A 129 -10.93 9.31 2.19
N PHE A 130 -9.84 9.69 2.86
CA PHE A 130 -9.40 11.10 2.90
C PHE A 130 -9.01 11.65 1.52
N LYS A 131 -8.45 10.80 0.65
CA LYS A 131 -8.06 11.18 -0.71
C LYS A 131 -9.18 10.99 -1.73
N PHE A 132 -10.31 10.42 -1.32
CA PHE A 132 -11.39 10.06 -2.23
C PHE A 132 -12.02 11.27 -2.91
N ASP A 133 -12.22 12.38 -2.19
CA ASP A 133 -12.74 13.60 -2.79
C ASP A 133 -11.75 14.26 -3.76
N GLN A 134 -10.44 14.12 -3.52
CA GLN A 134 -9.42 14.56 -4.48
C GLN A 134 -9.47 13.71 -5.74
N PHE A 135 -9.72 12.41 -5.60
CA PHE A 135 -9.89 11.51 -6.74
C PHE A 135 -11.16 11.82 -7.53
N LYS A 136 -12.28 12.15 -6.88
CA LYS A 136 -13.51 12.58 -7.58
C LYS A 136 -13.28 13.80 -8.47
N ARG A 137 -12.59 14.82 -7.95
CA ARG A 137 -12.23 16.01 -8.74
C ARG A 137 -11.39 15.65 -9.96
N LEU A 138 -10.43 14.73 -9.79
CA LEU A 138 -9.60 14.24 -10.88
C LEU A 138 -10.43 13.52 -11.96
N ILE A 139 -11.46 12.75 -11.56
CA ILE A 139 -12.41 12.16 -12.52
C ILE A 139 -13.17 13.27 -13.28
N GLU A 140 -13.69 14.26 -12.56
CA GLU A 140 -14.43 15.38 -13.17
C GLU A 140 -13.59 16.11 -14.22
N ASP A 141 -12.33 16.43 -13.89
CA ASP A 141 -11.40 17.16 -14.77
C ASP A 141 -10.97 16.35 -16.01
N PHE A 142 -10.84 15.02 -15.89
CA PHE A 142 -10.20 14.19 -16.92
C PHE A 142 -11.10 13.11 -17.55
N SER A 143 -12.38 13.03 -17.17
CA SER A 143 -13.35 12.06 -17.71
C SER A 143 -13.52 12.15 -19.24
N SER A 144 -13.22 13.30 -19.85
CA SER A 144 -13.28 13.47 -21.30
C SER A 144 -12.16 12.72 -22.04
N ILE A 145 -11.03 12.44 -21.39
CA ILE A 145 -9.83 11.85 -22.03
C ILE A 145 -9.37 10.52 -21.43
N ALA A 146 -9.78 10.19 -20.21
CA ALA A 146 -9.40 8.98 -19.50
C ALA A 146 -10.60 8.30 -18.83
N ASP A 147 -10.45 7.01 -18.58
CA ASP A 147 -11.41 6.20 -17.84
C ASP A 147 -10.85 5.90 -16.44
N PHE A 148 -11.74 5.69 -15.48
CA PHE A 148 -11.37 5.55 -14.07
C PHE A 148 -12.01 4.30 -13.47
N LEU A 149 -11.22 3.51 -12.76
CA LEU A 149 -11.70 2.30 -12.09
C LEU A 149 -11.17 2.25 -10.65
N ILE A 150 -12.10 2.16 -9.69
CA ILE A 150 -11.78 1.89 -8.29
C ILE A 150 -11.79 0.38 -8.09
N ILE A 151 -10.68 -0.16 -7.60
CA ILE A 151 -10.55 -1.58 -7.26
C ILE A 151 -10.54 -1.68 -5.74
N TYR A 152 -11.63 -2.19 -5.19
CA TYR A 152 -11.72 -2.44 -3.76
C TYR A 152 -10.86 -3.66 -3.40
N ILE A 153 -9.94 -3.48 -2.46
CA ILE A 153 -9.01 -4.51 -1.98
C ILE A 153 -9.27 -4.83 -0.51
N GLU A 154 -8.65 -5.92 -0.03
CA GLU A 154 -8.72 -6.36 1.35
C GLU A 154 -8.46 -5.19 2.34
N GLU A 155 -9.26 -5.11 3.40
CA GLU A 155 -9.14 -4.09 4.43
C GLU A 155 -7.76 -4.14 5.09
N ALA A 156 -7.08 -3.00 5.19
CA ALA A 156 -5.77 -2.94 5.86
C ALA A 156 -5.89 -3.10 7.38
N HIS A 157 -7.11 -2.91 7.92
CA HIS A 157 -7.46 -3.08 9.33
C HIS A 157 -8.78 -3.86 9.44
N ALA A 158 -8.78 -5.13 9.07
CA ALA A 158 -9.91 -6.00 9.38
C ALA A 158 -10.04 -6.11 10.91
N SER A 159 -11.14 -5.60 11.46
CA SER A 159 -11.53 -5.90 12.84
C SER A 159 -12.05 -7.33 12.84
N GLY A 160 -11.20 -8.26 13.27
CA GLY A 160 -11.60 -9.63 13.59
C GLY A 160 -12.34 -9.67 14.93
#